data_AF-A0A2A7UIC1-F1
#
_entry.id   AF-A0A2A7UIC1-F1
#
_cell.length_a   1.000
_cell.length_b   1.000
_cell.length_c   1.000
_cell.angle_alpha   90.00
_cell.angle_beta   90.00
_cell.angle_gamma   90.00
#
_symmetry.space_group_name_H-M   'P 1'
#
loop_
_entity.id
_entity.type
_entity.pdbx_description
1 polymer ?
#
loop_
_entity_poly.entity_id
_entity_poly.type
_entity_poly.pdbx_seq_one_letter_code
_entity_poly.pdbx_strand_id
1 'polypeptide(L)'
;MKRFSVVVLTVATMAAALAGCGGSDSDSGSAAASSTAASSTTGEAAQTTCAEFKNLDTEAEKAVVEAILAENPDSPYAGSPNVALGTAKLVCLSEANAGKTVAAAAGLLAAGK
;
A
#
# COMPACT_ATOMS: atom_id res chain seq x y z
N MET A 1 35.61 16.73 -16.04
CA MET A 1 35.74 18.14 -15.61
C MET A 1 34.98 19.06 -16.56
N LYS A 2 33.69 19.30 -16.30
CA LYS A 2 32.93 20.42 -16.90
C LYS A 2 32.18 21.11 -15.76
N ARG A 3 32.24 22.43 -15.77
CA ARG A 3 32.24 23.31 -14.60
C ARG A 3 30.88 24.02 -14.53
N PHE A 4 30.35 24.10 -13.31
CA PHE A 4 29.42 25.08 -12.73
C PHE A 4 28.46 25.86 -13.65
N SER A 5 27.16 25.72 -13.39
CA SER A 5 26.22 26.85 -13.41
C SER A 5 25.23 26.75 -12.27
N VAL A 6 24.87 27.92 -11.75
CA VAL A 6 24.37 28.25 -10.42
C VAL A 6 22.90 28.67 -10.51
N VAL A 7 22.09 28.21 -9.54
CA VAL A 7 20.89 28.83 -8.91
C VAL A 7 19.65 29.12 -9.77
N VAL A 8 18.50 28.54 -9.38
CA VAL A 8 17.28 29.31 -8.99
C VAL A 8 16.54 28.56 -7.88
N LEU A 9 16.39 29.26 -6.75
CA LEU A 9 15.61 28.93 -5.57
C LEU A 9 14.12 29.17 -5.89
N THR A 10 13.26 28.17 -5.85
CA THR A 10 11.79 28.38 -5.83
C THR A 10 11.23 27.86 -4.52
N VAL A 11 11.06 28.79 -3.58
CA VAL A 11 10.25 28.60 -2.37
C VAL A 11 8.80 28.44 -2.83
N ALA A 12 8.31 27.21 -2.89
CA ALA A 12 6.89 26.95 -3.04
C ALA A 12 6.24 27.12 -1.66
N THR A 13 5.51 28.22 -1.52
CA THR A 13 4.70 28.59 -0.37
C THR A 13 3.68 27.51 -0.02
N MET A 14 3.76 26.98 1.21
CA MET A 14 2.69 26.17 1.79
C MET A 14 1.42 27.01 1.94
N ALA A 15 0.38 26.66 1.19
CA ALA A 15 -0.99 27.03 1.51
C ALA A 15 -1.58 25.95 2.42
N ALA A 16 -1.38 26.10 3.73
CA ALA A 16 -2.09 25.34 4.75
C ALA A 16 -3.47 25.99 4.96
N ALA A 17 -4.49 25.38 4.38
CA ALA A 17 -5.88 25.65 4.73
C ALA A 17 -6.73 24.40 4.53
N LEU A 18 -6.69 23.50 5.51
CA LEU A 18 -7.89 22.76 5.88
C LEU A 18 -8.17 23.07 7.35
N ALA A 19 -9.08 24.03 7.52
CA ALA A 19 -9.88 24.16 8.71
C ALA A 19 -10.65 22.84 8.90
N GLY A 20 -10.16 21.99 9.81
CA GLY A 20 -10.85 20.86 10.37
C GLY A 20 -10.88 21.03 11.88
N CYS A 21 -12.00 21.55 12.38
CA CYS A 21 -12.32 21.66 13.79
C CYS A 21 -12.51 20.25 14.38
N GLY A 22 -11.93 19.99 15.56
CA GLY A 22 -12.14 18.74 16.27
C GLY A 22 -11.18 18.57 17.43
N GLY A 23 -11.20 19.51 18.37
CA GLY A 23 -10.61 19.27 19.68
C GLY A 23 -11.44 18.23 20.42
N SER A 24 -10.76 17.27 21.05
CA SER A 24 -11.03 16.83 22.42
C SER A 24 -9.79 16.13 22.94
N ASP A 25 -9.27 16.71 24.02
CA ASP A 25 -8.27 16.17 24.92
C ASP A 25 -8.71 14.83 25.52
N SER A 26 -7.72 14.06 25.93
CA SER A 26 -7.82 12.68 26.40
C SER A 26 -8.83 12.53 27.55
N ASP A 27 -9.82 11.64 27.38
CA ASP A 27 -10.46 10.96 28.49
C ASP A 27 -10.57 9.45 28.18
N SER A 28 -10.32 8.66 29.22
CA SER A 28 -10.09 7.22 29.16
C SER A 28 -11.31 6.44 28.67
N GLY A 29 -11.12 5.51 27.73
CA GLY A 29 -12.18 4.58 27.37
C GLY A 29 -11.79 3.62 26.25
N SER A 30 -11.48 2.39 26.62
CA SER A 30 -11.32 1.24 25.72
C SER A 30 -12.58 1.02 24.87
N ALA A 31 -12.48 1.18 23.54
CA ALA A 31 -13.27 0.43 22.55
C ALA A 31 -12.72 0.66 21.13
N ALA A 32 -12.60 -0.43 20.38
CA ALA A 32 -12.10 -0.50 19.02
C ALA A 32 -12.80 0.46 18.05
N ALA A 33 -12.01 1.17 17.24
CA ALA A 33 -12.46 1.74 15.98
C ALA A 33 -11.39 1.48 14.93
N SER A 34 -11.63 0.44 14.13
CA SER A 34 -10.93 0.18 12.87
C SER A 34 -11.13 1.38 11.95
N SER A 35 -10.12 2.25 11.93
CA SER A 35 -9.93 3.25 10.90
C SER A 35 -8.44 3.21 10.55
N THR A 36 -8.00 2.14 9.89
CA THR A 36 -6.76 2.20 9.12
C THR A 36 -7.05 3.10 7.93
N ALA A 37 -6.91 4.40 8.18
CA ALA A 37 -6.69 5.37 7.14
C ALA A 37 -5.56 4.82 6.26
N ALA A 38 -5.80 4.81 4.95
CA ALA A 38 -4.83 4.48 3.93
C ALA A 38 -3.69 5.52 3.91
N SER A 39 -2.90 5.54 4.97
CA SER A 39 -1.55 6.06 4.97
C SER A 39 -0.69 4.88 4.58
N SER A 40 -0.60 4.64 3.27
CA SER A 40 0.34 3.70 2.69
C SER A 40 1.76 4.15 3.03
N THR A 41 2.20 3.77 4.23
CA THR A 41 3.60 3.78 4.63
C THR A 41 4.26 2.70 3.78
N THR A 42 5.22 3.10 2.94
CA THR A 42 5.98 2.19 2.07
C THR A 42 6.46 0.97 2.88
N GLY A 43 5.93 -0.21 2.55
CA GLY A 43 6.20 -1.50 3.17
C GLY A 43 4.98 -2.19 3.79
N GLU A 44 3.90 -1.47 4.10
CA GLU A 44 2.76 -2.05 4.84
C GLU A 44 1.83 -2.89 3.95
N ALA A 45 1.70 -2.54 2.67
CA ALA A 45 0.89 -3.28 1.71
C ALA A 45 1.44 -4.70 1.42
N ALA A 46 2.76 -4.86 1.39
CA ALA A 46 3.40 -6.16 1.24
C ALA A 46 3.21 -7.10 2.43
N GLN A 47 2.78 -6.58 3.59
CA GLN A 47 2.49 -7.37 4.80
C GLN A 47 1.05 -7.86 4.88
N THR A 48 0.14 -7.37 4.04
CA THR A 48 -1.26 -7.82 4.03
C THR A 48 -1.31 -9.34 3.80
N THR A 49 -1.97 -10.05 4.72
CA THR A 49 -2.15 -11.50 4.62
C THR A 49 -3.26 -11.86 3.65
N CYS A 50 -3.23 -13.07 3.09
CA CYS A 50 -4.34 -13.56 2.27
C CYS A 50 -5.66 -13.64 3.05
N ALA A 51 -5.61 -13.90 4.37
CA ALA A 51 -6.79 -13.89 5.23
C ALA A 51 -7.43 -12.50 5.32
N GLU A 52 -6.63 -11.45 5.43
CA GLU A 52 -7.13 -10.07 5.42
C GLU A 52 -7.60 -9.66 4.02
N PHE A 53 -6.78 -9.94 3.01
CA PHE A 53 -7.03 -9.56 1.63
C PHE A 53 -8.38 -10.02 1.09
N LYS A 54 -8.76 -11.28 1.35
CA LYS A 54 -10.05 -11.84 0.88
C LYS A 54 -11.29 -11.19 1.52
N ASN A 55 -11.11 -10.45 2.62
CA ASN A 55 -12.18 -9.73 3.30
C ASN A 55 -12.24 -8.26 2.89
N LEU A 56 -11.32 -7.79 2.04
CA LEU A 56 -11.33 -6.43 1.52
C LEU A 56 -12.34 -6.28 0.38
N ASP A 57 -12.86 -5.07 0.22
CA ASP A 57 -13.63 -4.70 -0.96
C ASP A 57 -12.72 -4.58 -2.19
N THR A 58 -13.31 -4.64 -3.38
CA THR A 58 -12.57 -4.67 -4.66
C THR A 58 -11.60 -3.49 -4.84
N GLU A 59 -11.98 -2.29 -4.38
CA GLU A 59 -11.12 -1.11 -4.44
C GLU A 59 -9.89 -1.25 -3.52
N ALA A 60 -10.07 -1.81 -2.33
CA ALA A 60 -9.01 -2.02 -1.36
C ALA A 60 -8.09 -3.18 -1.78
N GLU A 61 -8.63 -4.27 -2.33
CA GLU A 61 -7.84 -5.35 -2.93
C GLU A 61 -6.93 -4.81 -4.06
N LYS A 62 -7.51 -3.98 -4.95
CA LYS A 62 -6.75 -3.33 -6.02
C LYS A 62 -5.65 -2.44 -5.47
N ALA A 63 -5.94 -1.62 -4.46
CA ALA A 63 -4.95 -0.73 -3.84
C ALA A 63 -3.78 -1.49 -3.22
N VAL A 64 -4.04 -2.59 -2.51
CA VAL A 64 -2.98 -3.46 -1.96
C VAL A 64 -2.08 -4.02 -3.06
N VAL A 65 -2.68 -4.54 -4.14
CA VAL A 65 -1.92 -5.11 -5.26
C VAL A 65 -1.10 -4.04 -5.98
N GLU A 66 -1.67 -2.87 -6.24
CA GLU A 66 -0.94 -1.76 -6.87
C GLU A 66 0.21 -1.24 -6.01
N ALA A 67 0.01 -1.15 -4.69
CA ALA A 67 1.07 -0.78 -3.76
C ALA A 67 2.20 -1.83 -3.76
N ILE A 68 1.86 -3.13 -3.70
CA ILE A 68 2.86 -4.21 -3.80
C ILE A 68 3.66 -4.11 -5.10
N LEU A 69 3.01 -3.86 -6.24
CA LEU A 69 3.69 -3.75 -7.53
C LEU A 69 4.54 -2.48 -7.63
N ALA A 70 4.11 -1.37 -7.04
CA ALA A 70 4.90 -0.13 -6.98
C ALA A 70 6.19 -0.32 -6.15
N GLU A 71 6.12 -1.13 -5.10
CA GLU A 71 7.27 -1.50 -4.25
C GLU A 71 8.17 -2.56 -4.90
N ASN A 72 7.63 -3.31 -5.87
CA ASN A 72 8.32 -4.41 -6.57
C ASN A 72 8.29 -4.20 -8.09
N PRO A 73 9.02 -3.22 -8.63
CA PRO A 73 8.99 -2.91 -10.06
C PRO A 73 9.53 -4.04 -10.95
N ASP A 74 10.33 -4.95 -10.38
CA ASP A 74 10.87 -6.13 -11.08
C ASP A 74 9.92 -7.36 -11.02
N SER A 75 8.70 -7.17 -10.51
CA SER A 75 7.65 -8.20 -10.48
C SER A 75 7.33 -8.71 -11.89
N PRO A 76 7.03 -10.02 -12.07
CA PRO A 76 6.51 -10.53 -13.33
C PRO A 76 5.15 -9.92 -13.73
N TYR A 77 4.48 -9.23 -12.80
CA TYR A 77 3.21 -8.55 -13.05
C TYR A 77 3.33 -7.02 -13.16
N ALA A 78 4.56 -6.47 -13.22
CA ALA A 78 4.75 -5.04 -13.41
C ALA A 78 4.02 -4.53 -14.68
N GLY A 79 3.25 -3.45 -14.53
CA GLY A 79 2.40 -2.92 -15.60
C GLY A 79 1.12 -3.72 -15.89
N SER A 80 0.86 -4.81 -15.15
CA SER A 80 -0.33 -5.66 -15.31
C SER A 80 -1.12 -5.82 -13.99
N PRO A 81 -1.57 -4.72 -13.34
CA PRO A 81 -2.17 -4.76 -12.01
C PRO A 81 -3.44 -5.62 -11.94
N ASN A 82 -4.25 -5.66 -12.99
CA ASN A 82 -5.46 -6.49 -13.02
C ASN A 82 -5.15 -7.99 -13.09
N VAL A 83 -4.04 -8.38 -13.73
CA VAL A 83 -3.59 -9.78 -13.78
C VAL A 83 -3.05 -10.21 -12.42
N ALA A 84 -2.27 -9.34 -11.77
CA ALA A 84 -1.83 -9.54 -10.39
C ALA A 84 -3.03 -9.68 -9.43
N LEU A 85 -4.03 -8.80 -9.57
CA LEU A 85 -5.23 -8.82 -8.74
C LEU A 85 -6.02 -10.12 -8.90
N GLY A 86 -6.27 -10.55 -10.13
CA GLY A 86 -6.94 -11.83 -10.39
C GLY A 86 -6.18 -13.01 -9.77
N THR A 87 -4.86 -13.03 -9.92
CA THR A 87 -3.99 -14.08 -9.35
C THR A 87 -4.02 -14.07 -7.82
N ALA A 88 -3.91 -12.89 -7.21
CA ALA A 88 -4.00 -12.71 -5.76
C ALA A 88 -5.33 -13.21 -5.20
N LYS A 89 -6.45 -12.85 -5.83
CA LYS A 89 -7.78 -13.32 -5.41
C LYS A 89 -7.88 -14.84 -5.47
N LEU A 90 -7.49 -15.45 -6.59
CA LEU A 90 -7.56 -16.92 -6.75
C LEU A 90 -6.69 -17.66 -5.74
N VAL A 91 -5.47 -17.19 -5.49
CA VAL A 91 -4.54 -17.85 -4.55
C VAL A 91 -4.96 -17.65 -3.09
N CYS A 92 -5.43 -16.45 -2.74
CA CYS A 92 -5.84 -16.10 -1.38
C CYS A 92 -7.21 -16.65 -0.98
N LEU A 93 -8.01 -17.15 -1.93
CA LEU A 93 -9.22 -17.94 -1.61
C LEU A 93 -8.89 -19.28 -0.92
N SER A 94 -7.68 -19.81 -1.09
CA SER A 94 -7.25 -21.05 -0.44
C SER A 94 -6.88 -20.83 1.02
N GLU A 95 -7.50 -21.59 1.93
CA GLU A 95 -7.19 -21.52 3.37
C GLU A 95 -5.74 -21.90 3.70
N ALA A 96 -5.11 -22.74 2.88
CA ALA A 96 -3.70 -23.11 3.02
C ALA A 96 -2.75 -21.91 2.86
N ASN A 97 -3.22 -20.82 2.25
CA ASN A 97 -2.44 -19.59 2.07
C ASN A 97 -2.86 -18.47 3.03
N ALA A 98 -3.85 -18.67 3.90
CA ALA A 98 -4.43 -17.62 4.73
C ALA A 98 -3.39 -16.84 5.56
N GLY A 99 -2.39 -17.53 6.12
CA GLY A 99 -1.31 -16.91 6.90
C GLY A 99 -0.11 -16.39 6.09
N LYS A 100 -0.13 -16.54 4.75
CA LYS A 100 0.92 -15.99 3.87
C LYS A 100 0.55 -14.56 3.47
N THR A 101 1.56 -13.73 3.22
CA THR A 101 1.32 -12.42 2.61
C THR A 101 0.84 -12.59 1.17
N VAL A 102 0.02 -11.63 0.70
CA VAL A 102 -0.47 -11.60 -0.68
C VAL A 102 0.70 -11.63 -1.66
N ALA A 103 1.74 -10.84 -1.40
CA ALA A 103 2.91 -10.73 -2.26
C ALA A 103 3.64 -12.08 -2.41
N ALA A 104 3.81 -12.83 -1.32
CA ALA A 104 4.48 -14.13 -1.33
C ALA A 104 3.60 -15.23 -1.91
N ALA A 105 2.31 -15.27 -1.55
CA ALA A 105 1.40 -16.31 -1.99
C ALA A 105 1.13 -16.21 -3.50
N ALA A 106 0.86 -15.00 -4.00
CA ALA A 106 0.54 -14.75 -5.40
C ALA A 106 1.79 -14.54 -6.29
N GLY A 107 3.00 -14.61 -5.70
CA GLY A 107 4.26 -14.44 -6.43
C GLY A 107 4.41 -13.05 -7.05
N LEU A 108 3.95 -12.01 -6.36
CA LEU A 108 4.05 -10.62 -6.83
C LEU A 108 5.43 -10.00 -6.60
N LEU A 109 6.28 -10.67 -5.83
CA LEU A 109 7.67 -10.25 -5.61
C LEU A 109 8.53 -10.57 -6.84
N ALA A 110 9.64 -9.86 -6.98
CA ALA A 110 10.66 -10.21 -7.97
C ALA A 110 11.09 -11.67 -7.76
N ALA A 111 11.13 -12.46 -8.82
CA ALA A 111 11.67 -13.81 -8.77
C ALA A 111 13.18 -13.68 -8.49
N GLY A 112 13.56 -13.77 -7.21
CA GLY A 112 14.95 -13.77 -6.77
C GLY A 112 15.72 -14.81 -7.59
N LYS A 113 16.68 -14.34 -8.36
CA LYS A 113 17.57 -15.17 -9.16
C LYS A 113 18.73 -15.67 -8.31
#